data_AF-A0A7S3KHE2-F1
#
_entry.id   AF-A0A7S3KHE2-F1
#
_cell.length_a   1.000
_cell.length_b   1.000
_cell.length_c   1.000
_cell.angle_alpha   90.00
_cell.angle_beta   90.00
_cell.angle_gamma   90.00
#
_symmetry.space_group_name_H-M   'P 1'
#
loop_
_entity.id
_entity.type
_entity.pdbx_description
1 polymer ?
#
loop_
_entity_poly.entity_id
_entity_poly.type
_entity_poly.pdbx_seq_one_letter_code
_entity_poly.pdbx_strand_id
1 'polypeptide(L)'
;LLKRPIMEDKEDTPEEISCLSVKEIKNLARPEFRANPEKFYPTETLSKLGFSRNECPKCNNFYWRASEERDTCGDSNCVGKYTFINNGFLEEGKEMTYADAWKGFERSLTNAKVPC
;
A
#
# COMPACT_ATOMS: atom_id res chain seq x y z
N LEU A 1 41.83 47.96 18.50
CA LEU A 1 41.18 47.55 17.24
C LEU A 1 41.77 46.21 16.80
N LEU A 2 41.30 45.10 17.36
CA LEU A 2 41.71 43.75 16.97
C LEU A 2 40.77 43.27 15.86
N LYS A 3 41.28 43.13 14.63
CA LYS A 3 40.56 42.51 13.53
C LYS A 3 40.46 41.01 13.83
N ARG A 4 39.24 40.50 14.02
CA ARG A 4 38.98 39.05 14.08
C ARG A 4 39.31 38.44 12.72
N PRO A 5 39.97 37.27 12.65
CA PRO A 5 40.17 36.57 11.40
C PRO A 5 38.82 36.04 10.91
N ILE A 6 38.54 36.25 9.63
CA ILE A 6 37.38 35.72 8.93
C ILE A 6 37.62 34.21 8.80
N MET A 7 36.78 33.41 9.43
CA MET A 7 36.75 31.97 9.18
C MET A 7 36.22 31.78 7.76
N GLU A 8 37.01 31.13 6.91
CA GLU A 8 36.55 30.72 5.59
C GLU A 8 35.44 29.70 5.78
N ASP A 9 34.21 30.14 5.48
CA ASP A 9 33.06 29.26 5.36
C ASP A 9 33.41 28.23 4.27
N LYS A 10 33.65 26.99 4.69
CA LYS A 10 33.73 25.88 3.73
C LYS A 10 32.36 25.80 3.09
N GLU A 11 32.30 26.12 1.80
CA GLU A 11 31.14 25.89 0.97
C GLU A 11 30.82 24.39 1.04
N ASP A 12 29.77 24.04 1.79
CA ASP A 12 29.15 22.73 1.73
C ASP A 12 28.53 22.60 0.34
N THR A 13 29.31 22.09 -0.61
CA THR A 13 28.80 21.69 -1.92
C THR A 13 27.68 20.68 -1.69
N PRO A 14 26.46 20.87 -2.23
CA PRO A 14 25.41 19.89 -2.06
C PRO A 14 25.82 18.61 -2.78
N GLU A 15 26.30 17.63 -2.02
CA GLU A 15 26.51 16.28 -2.55
C GLU A 15 25.14 15.74 -2.96
N GLU A 16 24.97 15.53 -4.27
CA GLU A 16 23.75 14.94 -4.80
C GLU A 16 23.59 13.54 -4.21
N ILE A 17 22.62 13.37 -3.30
CA ILE A 17 22.31 12.07 -2.72
C ILE A 17 21.67 11.24 -3.83
N SER A 18 22.48 10.36 -4.44
CA SER A 18 22.02 9.39 -5.42
C SER A 18 21.12 8.36 -4.74
N CYS A 19 19.83 8.69 -4.66
CA CYS A 19 18.80 7.77 -4.19
C CYS A 19 18.46 6.80 -5.31
N LEU A 20 18.35 5.51 -4.98
CA LEU A 20 17.72 4.55 -5.88
C LEU A 20 16.29 4.98 -6.20
N SER A 21 15.85 4.72 -7.42
CA SER A 21 14.46 4.95 -7.78
C SER A 21 13.55 4.01 -7.00
N VAL A 22 12.28 4.41 -6.83
CA VAL A 22 11.24 3.59 -6.19
C VAL A 22 11.13 2.21 -6.85
N LYS A 23 11.38 2.12 -8.17
CA LYS A 23 11.32 0.86 -8.91
C LYS A 23 12.47 -0.07 -8.51
N GLU A 24 13.68 0.47 -8.39
CA GLU A 24 14.87 -0.29 -7.98
C GLU A 24 14.75 -0.78 -6.55
N ILE A 25 14.33 0.10 -5.62
CA ILE A 25 14.11 -0.27 -4.21
C ILE A 25 13.10 -1.42 -4.10
N LYS A 26 11.97 -1.33 -4.82
CA LYS A 26 10.96 -2.39 -4.82
C LYS A 26 11.49 -3.69 -5.42
N ASN A 27 12.33 -3.62 -6.45
CA ASN A 27 12.92 -4.80 -7.06
C ASN A 27 13.91 -5.50 -6.12
N LEU A 28 14.64 -4.75 -5.30
CA LEU A 28 15.53 -5.31 -4.27
C LEU A 28 14.75 -5.97 -3.12
N ALA A 29 13.63 -5.37 -2.67
CA ALA A 29 12.86 -5.87 -1.52
C ALA A 29 11.94 -7.06 -1.86
N ARG A 30 11.39 -7.12 -3.07
CA ARG A 30 10.40 -8.15 -3.48
C ARG A 30 10.86 -9.59 -3.27
N PRO A 31 12.10 -9.99 -3.60
CA PRO A 31 12.57 -11.36 -3.36
C PRO A 31 12.53 -11.77 -1.89
N GLU A 32 12.93 -10.89 -0.97
CA GLU A 32 12.91 -11.20 0.47
C GLU A 32 11.48 -11.34 0.98
N PHE A 33 10.57 -10.46 0.54
CA PHE A 33 9.15 -10.54 0.91
C PHE A 33 8.44 -11.77 0.31
N ARG A 34 8.92 -12.24 -0.85
CA ARG A 34 8.44 -13.48 -1.47
C ARG A 34 8.83 -14.69 -0.61
N ALA A 35 10.10 -14.77 -0.23
CA ALA A 35 10.69 -15.89 0.49
C ALA A 35 10.24 -15.97 1.96
N ASN A 36 10.11 -14.83 2.65
CA ASN A 36 9.88 -14.78 4.10
C ASN A 36 8.61 -13.99 4.48
N PRO A 37 7.41 -14.39 4.03
CA PRO A 37 6.19 -13.62 4.27
C PRO A 37 5.85 -13.44 5.76
N GLU A 38 6.19 -14.42 6.60
CA GLU A 38 5.91 -14.39 8.05
C GLU A 38 6.67 -13.29 8.79
N LYS A 39 7.82 -12.85 8.24
CA LYS A 39 8.64 -11.78 8.82
C LYS A 39 8.03 -10.39 8.59
N PHE A 40 7.26 -10.21 7.52
CA PHE A 40 6.80 -8.90 7.04
C PHE A 40 5.28 -8.72 7.08
N TYR A 41 4.53 -9.81 7.15
CA TYR A 41 3.07 -9.80 7.17
C TYR A 41 2.54 -10.61 8.35
N PRO A 42 1.39 -10.23 8.92
CA PRO A 42 0.76 -10.98 10.01
C PRO A 42 0.05 -12.24 9.46
N THR A 43 0.82 -13.17 8.92
CA THR A 43 0.34 -14.38 8.22
C THR A 43 -0.62 -15.20 9.07
N GLU A 44 -0.32 -15.38 10.35
CA GLU A 44 -1.21 -16.09 11.28
C GLU A 44 -2.56 -15.40 11.46
N THR A 45 -2.57 -14.08 11.59
CA THR A 45 -3.82 -13.32 11.76
C THR A 45 -4.65 -13.38 10.49
N LEU A 46 -4.01 -13.22 9.33
CA LEU A 46 -4.67 -13.32 8.04
C LEU A 46 -5.27 -14.73 7.83
N SER A 47 -4.51 -15.78 8.18
CA SER A 47 -5.01 -17.15 8.12
C SER A 47 -6.18 -17.40 9.08
N LYS A 48 -6.13 -16.88 10.31
CA LYS A 48 -7.23 -16.97 11.28
C LYS A 48 -8.50 -16.26 10.80
N LEU A 49 -8.34 -15.18 10.02
CA LEU A 49 -9.43 -14.46 9.38
C LEU A 49 -9.91 -15.11 8.06
N GLY A 50 -9.35 -16.26 7.67
CA GLY A 50 -9.76 -17.00 6.48
C GLY A 50 -9.11 -16.52 5.18
N PHE A 51 -8.06 -15.69 5.24
CA PHE A 51 -7.31 -15.28 4.06
C PHE A 51 -6.21 -16.30 3.72
N SER A 52 -6.06 -16.58 2.43
CA SER A 52 -4.98 -17.39 1.88
C SER A 52 -4.07 -16.54 0.98
N ARG A 53 -2.78 -16.87 0.95
CA ARG A 53 -1.80 -16.22 0.07
C ARG A 53 -1.70 -16.98 -1.24
N ASN A 54 -1.78 -16.29 -2.37
CA ASN A 54 -1.64 -16.88 -3.71
C ASN A 54 -0.73 -16.02 -4.62
N GLU A 55 -0.18 -16.63 -5.68
CA GLU A 55 0.58 -15.94 -6.71
C GLU A 55 -0.31 -15.68 -7.93
N CYS A 56 -0.35 -14.43 -8.40
CA CYS A 56 -1.14 -14.09 -9.57
C CYS A 56 -0.47 -14.62 -10.86
N PRO A 57 -1.17 -15.38 -11.71
CA PRO A 57 -0.60 -15.98 -12.92
C PRO A 57 -0.27 -14.97 -14.02
N LYS A 58 -0.74 -13.71 -13.90
CA LYS A 58 -0.49 -12.66 -14.90
C LYS A 58 0.69 -11.76 -14.56
N CYS A 59 0.86 -11.40 -13.29
CA CYS A 59 1.91 -10.47 -12.87
C CYS A 59 2.94 -11.07 -11.90
N ASN A 60 2.78 -12.34 -11.52
CA ASN A 60 3.66 -13.09 -10.61
C ASN A 60 3.86 -12.43 -9.23
N ASN A 61 2.96 -11.51 -8.86
CA ASN A 61 2.94 -10.92 -7.53
C ASN A 61 2.10 -11.78 -6.58
N PHE A 62 2.52 -11.84 -5.32
CA PHE A 62 1.74 -12.47 -4.26
C PHE A 62 0.65 -11.53 -3.77
N TYR A 63 -0.52 -12.09 -3.48
CA TYR A 63 -1.67 -11.38 -2.94
C TYR A 63 -2.40 -12.26 -1.92
N TRP A 64 -3.21 -11.63 -1.08
CA TRP A 64 -4.07 -12.31 -0.11
C TRP A 64 -5.51 -12.32 -0.63
N ARG A 65 -6.16 -13.47 -0.58
CA ARG A 65 -7.55 -13.66 -1.02
C ARG A 65 -8.40 -14.32 0.07
N ALA A 66 -9.63 -13.86 0.21
CA ALA A 66 -10.62 -14.47 1.10
C ALA A 66 -11.44 -15.57 0.42
N SER A 67 -11.50 -15.57 -0.92
CA SER A 67 -12.23 -16.57 -1.72
C SER A 67 -11.31 -17.17 -2.76
N GLU A 68 -11.48 -18.46 -3.02
CA GLU A 68 -10.73 -19.21 -4.03
C GLU A 68 -11.25 -18.97 -5.45
N GLU A 69 -12.44 -18.39 -5.61
CA GLU A 69 -13.06 -18.13 -6.93
C GLU A 69 -12.26 -17.16 -7.81
N ARG A 70 -11.33 -16.39 -7.23
CA ARG A 70 -10.51 -15.41 -7.95
C ARG A 70 -9.04 -15.82 -7.97
N ASP A 71 -8.57 -16.07 -9.19
CA ASP A 71 -7.17 -16.44 -9.46
C ASP A 71 -6.26 -15.26 -9.82
N THR A 72 -6.80 -14.04 -9.88
CA THR A 72 -6.00 -12.84 -10.16
C THR A 72 -6.00 -11.88 -8.97
N CYS A 73 -4.97 -11.03 -8.86
CA CYS A 73 -4.79 -10.11 -7.73
C CYS A 73 -5.80 -8.96 -7.66
N GLY A 74 -6.74 -8.87 -8.61
CA GLY A 74 -7.74 -7.79 -8.67
C GLY A 74 -7.26 -6.48 -9.28
N ASP A 75 -5.97 -6.35 -9.61
CA ASP A 75 -5.45 -5.20 -10.35
C ASP A 75 -6.07 -5.10 -11.74
N SER A 76 -6.40 -3.89 -12.19
CA SER A 76 -7.06 -3.66 -13.48
C SER A 76 -6.24 -4.13 -14.67
N ASN A 77 -4.91 -4.14 -14.58
CA ASN A 77 -4.05 -4.69 -15.63
C ASN A 77 -4.14 -6.22 -15.70
N CYS A 78 -4.39 -6.88 -14.56
CA CYS A 78 -4.58 -8.33 -14.51
C CYS A 78 -6.02 -8.71 -14.86
N VAL A 79 -7.02 -7.98 -14.39
CA VAL A 79 -8.43 -8.26 -14.68
C VAL A 79 -8.83 -7.80 -16.09
N GLY A 80 -8.17 -6.78 -16.62
CA GLY A 80 -8.42 -6.17 -17.93
C GLY A 80 -9.53 -5.11 -17.93
N LYS A 81 -10.23 -4.92 -16.81
CA LYS A 81 -11.30 -3.91 -16.66
C LYS A 81 -11.55 -3.56 -15.20
N TYR A 82 -12.19 -2.42 -14.96
CA TYR A 82 -12.79 -2.10 -13.68
C TYR A 82 -14.19 -2.73 -13.61
N THR A 83 -14.43 -3.58 -12.60
CA THR A 83 -15.71 -4.30 -12.45
C THR A 83 -16.80 -3.48 -11.77
N PHE A 84 -16.45 -2.33 -11.19
CA PHE A 84 -17.37 -1.48 -10.42
C PHE A 84 -18.02 -0.35 -11.24
N ILE A 85 -17.55 -0.09 -12.46
CA ILE A 85 -18.16 0.93 -13.33
C ILE A 85 -19.56 0.46 -13.71
N ASN A 86 -20.58 1.26 -13.39
CA ASN A 86 -22.01 0.95 -13.54
C ASN A 86 -22.49 -0.28 -12.74
N ASN A 87 -21.68 -0.80 -11.84
CA ASN A 87 -21.99 -1.94 -10.97
C ASN A 87 -21.40 -1.68 -9.58
N GLY A 88 -21.81 -0.57 -8.98
CA GLY A 88 -21.33 -0.13 -7.68
C GLY A 88 -21.72 -1.12 -6.58
N PHE A 89 -20.98 -1.08 -5.47
CA PHE A 89 -21.21 -1.95 -4.30
C PHE A 89 -22.19 -1.37 -3.28
N LEU A 90 -22.81 -0.21 -3.58
CA LEU A 90 -23.86 0.35 -2.75
C LEU A 90 -25.13 -0.49 -2.91
N GLU A 91 -25.94 -0.55 -1.86
CA GLU A 91 -27.29 -1.15 -1.96
C GLU A 91 -28.02 -0.52 -3.15
N GLU A 92 -28.81 -1.34 -3.86
CA GLU A 92 -29.51 -0.90 -5.07
C GLU A 92 -30.27 0.41 -4.83
N GLY A 93 -29.96 1.43 -5.63
CA GLY A 93 -30.61 2.74 -5.56
C GLY A 93 -30.03 3.73 -4.54
N LYS A 94 -29.01 3.36 -3.76
CA LYS A 94 -28.26 4.33 -2.95
C LYS A 94 -27.14 4.96 -3.76
N GLU A 95 -27.27 6.26 -4.00
CA GLU A 95 -26.16 7.10 -4.45
C GLU A 95 -25.44 7.69 -3.23
N MET A 96 -24.11 7.70 -3.27
CA MET A 96 -23.30 8.32 -2.23
C MET A 96 -22.67 9.59 -2.79
N THR A 97 -22.95 10.73 -2.16
CA THR A 97 -22.25 11.96 -2.51
C THR A 97 -20.83 11.97 -1.93
N TYR A 98 -19.98 12.86 -2.44
CA TYR A 98 -18.64 13.06 -1.87
C TYR A 98 -18.70 13.44 -0.37
N ALA A 99 -19.66 14.27 0.02
CA ALA A 99 -19.83 14.68 1.42
C ALA A 99 -20.23 13.50 2.32
N ASP A 100 -21.06 12.59 1.82
CA ASP A 100 -21.45 11.38 2.54
C ASP A 100 -20.28 10.42 2.71
N ALA A 101 -19.46 10.25 1.66
CA ALA A 101 -18.24 9.45 1.71
C ALA A 101 -17.25 10.00 2.76
N TRP A 102 -17.04 11.33 2.78
CA TRP A 102 -16.16 11.97 3.76
C TRP A 102 -16.65 11.80 5.19
N LYS A 103 -17.92 12.08 5.46
CA LYS A 103 -18.53 11.91 6.79
C LYS A 103 -18.52 10.45 7.24
N GLY A 104 -18.73 9.51 6.31
CA GLY A 104 -18.66 8.08 6.58
C GLY A 104 -17.25 7.64 6.99
N PHE A 105 -16.23 8.13 6.27
CA PHE A 105 -14.83 7.90 6.60
C PHE A 105 -14.46 8.49 7.97
N GLU A 106 -14.78 9.77 8.22
CA GLU A 106 -14.51 10.44 9.51
C GLU A 106 -15.10 9.65 10.68
N ARG A 107 -16.38 9.23 10.58
CA ARG A 107 -17.06 8.44 11.61
C ARG A 107 -16.39 7.09 11.88
N SER A 108 -15.79 6.46 10.86
CA SER A 108 -15.11 5.16 11.02
C SER A 108 -13.89 5.25 11.92
N LEU A 109 -13.26 6.43 12.01
CA LEU A 109 -12.09 6.68 12.86
C LEU A 109 -12.48 7.04 14.31
N THR A 110 -13.68 7.60 14.52
CA THR A 110 -14.15 7.99 15.87
C THR A 110 -14.88 6.87 16.61
N ASN A 111 -15.49 5.92 15.87
CA ASN A 111 -16.27 4.82 16.43
C ASN A 111 -15.48 3.53 16.63
N ALA A 112 -14.16 3.55 16.41
CA ALA A 112 -13.32 2.38 16.67
C ALA A 112 -13.34 2.08 18.18
N LYS A 113 -14.19 1.14 18.58
CA LYS A 113 -14.07 0.50 19.90
C LYS A 113 -12.73 -0.21 19.91
N VAL A 114 -11.76 0.34 20.65
CA VAL A 114 -10.51 -0.36 20.94
C VAL A 114 -10.90 -1.64 21.67
N PRO A 115 -10.61 -2.84 21.12
CA PRO A 115 -10.84 -4.07 21.85
C PRO A 115 -9.97 -4.03 23.10
N CYS A 116 -10.59 -4.09 24.28
CA CYS A 116 -9.91 -4.31 25.55
C CYS A 116 -9.48 -5.78 25.69
#